data_AF-A0A9D8I315-F1
#
_entry.id   AF-A0A9D8I315-F1
#
_cell.length_a   1.000
_cell.length_b   1.000
_cell.length_c   1.000
_cell.angle_alpha   90.00
_cell.angle_beta   90.00
_cell.angle_gamma   90.00
#
_symmetry.space_group_name_H-M   'P 1'
#
loop_
_entity.id
_entity.type
_entity.pdbx_description
1 polymer ?
#
loop_
_entity_poly.entity_id
_entity_poly.type
_entity_poly.pdbx_seq_one_letter_code
_entity_poly.pdbx_strand_id
1 'polypeptide(L)'
;MNQVKNRLSALSLLDRALRQLPDTKITALYESLEEDDRDAVQHIAGVKGADPSPADLIAAIRETVNKGRMNGDLERVSLILTESCLNECIELLGPNADDPSEENLREILPGVIAKHGLDVTQVMLATVVTGEAIASPIITRILKHDEAWKVPPAPTLTVVPSIVDSKDDAERAALKEQRKTRKAAEQEAARRRREQAQSARRKG
;
A
#
# COMPACT_ATOMS: atom_id res chain seq x y z
N MET A 1 4.53 -20.00 3.45
CA MET A 1 4.34 -18.58 3.80
C MET A 1 3.27 -18.00 2.86
N ASN A 2 2.31 -17.22 3.32
CA ASN A 2 1.22 -16.74 2.46
C ASN A 2 1.65 -15.44 1.75
N GLN A 3 2.07 -15.53 0.49
CA GLN A 3 2.55 -14.39 -0.31
C GLN A 3 1.57 -13.21 -0.31
N VAL A 4 0.26 -13.47 -0.41
CA VAL A 4 -0.76 -12.42 -0.34
C VAL A 4 -0.73 -11.66 0.99
N LYS A 5 -0.51 -12.36 2.11
CA LYS A 5 -0.40 -11.71 3.42
C LYS A 5 0.86 -10.83 3.52
N ASN A 6 2.00 -11.31 3.00
CA ASN A 6 3.25 -10.55 3.00
C ASN A 6 3.10 -9.28 2.16
N ARG A 7 2.52 -9.42 0.96
CA ARG A 7 2.22 -8.30 0.06
C ARG A 7 1.31 -7.26 0.72
N LEU A 8 0.21 -7.70 1.33
CA LEU A 8 -0.70 -6.79 2.04
C LEU A 8 -0.02 -6.11 3.24
N SER A 9 0.87 -6.80 3.95
CA SER A 9 1.66 -6.22 5.05
C SER A 9 2.63 -5.14 4.53
N ALA A 10 3.32 -5.39 3.42
CA ALA A 10 4.22 -4.43 2.77
C ALA A 10 3.46 -3.19 2.32
N LEU A 11 2.32 -3.36 1.63
CA LEU A 11 1.47 -2.26 1.20
C LEU A 11 0.93 -1.44 2.38
N SER A 12 0.59 -2.08 3.51
CA SER A 12 0.21 -1.36 4.74
C SER A 12 1.35 -0.56 5.36
N LEU A 13 2.60 -0.98 5.16
CA LEU A 13 3.77 -0.24 5.63
C LEU A 13 4.02 0.98 4.74
N LEU A 14 3.98 0.80 3.42
CA LEU A 14 4.15 1.88 2.45
C LEU A 14 3.06 2.95 2.57
N ASP A 15 1.79 2.55 2.60
CA ASP A 15 0.64 3.46 2.78
C ASP A 15 0.81 4.32 4.05
N ARG A 16 1.32 3.72 5.14
CA ARG A 16 1.55 4.44 6.39
C ARG A 16 2.71 5.43 6.29
N ALA A 17 3.84 5.02 5.71
CA ALA A 17 4.99 5.88 5.53
C ALA A 17 4.62 7.10 4.68
N LEU A 18 3.94 6.87 3.55
CA LEU A 18 3.58 7.94 2.62
C LEU A 18 2.52 8.89 3.20
N ARG A 19 1.58 8.38 4.01
CA ARG A 19 0.61 9.25 4.73
C ARG A 19 1.25 10.20 5.73
N GLN A 20 2.43 9.87 6.25
CA GLN A 20 3.13 10.72 7.21
C GLN A 20 4.06 11.74 6.54
N LEU A 21 4.41 11.52 5.27
CA LEU A 21 5.21 12.45 4.49
C LEU A 21 4.43 13.77 4.32
N PRO A 22 4.95 14.94 4.71
CA PRO A 22 4.24 16.22 4.56
C PRO A 22 3.96 16.63 3.10
N ASP A 23 2.90 17.40 2.86
CA ASP A 23 2.57 17.90 1.51
C ASP A 23 3.69 18.76 0.91
N THR A 24 4.37 19.56 1.74
CA THR A 24 5.55 20.35 1.32
C THR A 24 6.70 19.47 0.86
N LYS A 25 6.88 18.29 1.47
CA LYS A 25 7.89 17.31 1.07
C LYS A 25 7.50 16.64 -0.25
N ILE A 26 6.23 16.27 -0.43
CA ILE A 26 5.76 15.71 -1.71
C ILE A 26 5.93 16.73 -2.84
N THR A 27 5.65 18.00 -2.57
CA THR A 27 5.86 19.10 -3.53
C THR A 27 7.34 19.19 -3.92
N ALA A 28 8.24 19.24 -2.95
CA ALA A 28 9.68 19.32 -3.21
C ALA A 28 10.21 18.10 -3.98
N LEU A 29 9.75 16.89 -3.63
CA LEU A 29 10.11 15.67 -4.37
C LEU A 29 9.63 15.76 -5.82
N TYR A 30 8.36 16.11 -6.03
CA TYR A 30 7.79 16.26 -7.36
C TYR A 30 8.51 17.32 -8.21
N GLU A 31 8.85 18.47 -7.62
CA GLU A 31 9.58 19.54 -8.31
C GLU A 31 11.02 19.16 -8.68
N SER A 32 11.62 18.22 -7.93
CA SER A 32 12.97 17.71 -8.22
C SER A 32 13.01 16.63 -9.32
N LEU A 33 11.85 16.11 -9.73
CA LEU A 33 11.75 15.10 -10.76
C LEU A 33 12.05 15.67 -12.15
N GLU A 34 12.58 14.82 -13.02
CA GLU A 34 12.70 15.12 -14.44
C GLU A 34 11.32 15.28 -15.09
N GLU A 35 11.27 15.86 -16.30
CA GLU A 35 9.99 16.14 -16.99
C GLU A 35 9.17 14.86 -17.23
N ASP A 36 9.80 13.78 -17.67
CA ASP A 36 9.14 12.50 -17.94
C ASP A 36 8.52 11.89 -16.67
N ASP A 37 9.23 11.98 -15.54
CA ASP A 37 8.75 11.47 -14.25
C ASP A 37 7.61 12.33 -13.68
N ARG A 38 7.69 13.65 -13.84
CA ARG A 38 6.58 14.55 -13.50
C ARG A 38 5.35 14.23 -14.32
N ASP A 39 5.52 13.95 -15.61
CA ASP A 39 4.47 13.54 -16.52
C ASP A 39 3.86 12.19 -16.13
N ALA A 40 4.68 11.23 -15.70
CA ALA A 40 4.23 9.94 -15.21
C ALA A 40 3.41 10.08 -13.92
N VAL A 41 3.87 10.88 -12.95
CA VAL A 41 3.12 11.16 -11.72
C VAL A 41 1.78 11.83 -12.05
N GLN A 42 1.75 12.85 -12.92
CA GLN A 42 0.50 13.49 -13.33
C GLN A 42 -0.45 12.53 -14.04
N HIS A 43 0.07 11.62 -14.86
CA HIS A 43 -0.72 10.60 -15.54
C HIS A 43 -1.37 9.65 -14.53
N ILE A 44 -0.60 9.12 -13.57
CA ILE A 44 -1.11 8.23 -12.52
C ILE A 44 -2.08 8.97 -11.59
N ALA A 45 -1.84 10.27 -11.33
CA ALA A 45 -2.73 11.14 -10.57
C ALA A 45 -4.00 11.55 -11.34
N GLY A 46 -4.12 11.22 -12.63
CA GLY A 46 -5.29 11.53 -13.45
C GLY A 46 -5.44 13.01 -13.80
N VAL A 47 -4.37 13.80 -13.71
CA VAL A 47 -4.37 15.27 -13.94
C VAL A 47 -3.47 15.70 -15.10
N LYS A 48 -2.88 14.75 -15.83
CA LYS A 48 -2.03 15.06 -16.99
C LYS A 48 -2.78 15.90 -18.02
N GLY A 49 -2.17 17.02 -18.42
CA GLY A 49 -2.73 17.96 -19.40
C GLY A 49 -3.79 18.92 -18.84
N ALA A 50 -4.08 18.87 -17.54
CA ALA A 50 -5.04 19.77 -16.88
C ALA A 50 -4.40 21.04 -16.30
N ASP A 51 -3.07 21.16 -16.35
CA ASP A 51 -2.28 22.24 -15.71
C ASP A 51 -2.73 22.54 -14.27
N PRO A 52 -2.73 21.52 -13.39
CA PRO A 52 -3.25 21.68 -12.04
C PRO A 52 -2.40 22.67 -11.23
N SER A 53 -3.05 23.44 -10.34
CA SER A 53 -2.29 24.18 -9.33
C SER A 53 -1.47 23.22 -8.46
N PRO A 54 -0.36 23.66 -7.83
CA PRO A 54 0.42 22.80 -6.95
C PRO A 54 -0.44 22.14 -5.86
N ALA A 55 -1.41 22.86 -5.28
CA ALA A 55 -2.31 22.31 -4.27
C ALA A 55 -3.22 21.21 -4.84
N ASP A 56 -3.77 21.40 -6.05
CA ASP A 56 -4.64 20.42 -6.71
C ASP A 56 -3.85 19.17 -7.12
N LEU A 57 -2.60 19.34 -7.58
CA LEU A 57 -1.71 18.22 -7.88
C LEU A 57 -1.44 17.37 -6.65
N ILE A 58 -1.10 18.01 -5.51
CA ILE A 58 -0.86 17.28 -4.26
C ILE A 58 -2.14 16.57 -3.79
N ALA A 59 -3.30 17.23 -3.87
CA ALA A 59 -4.57 16.61 -3.55
C ALA A 59 -4.85 15.38 -4.43
N ALA A 60 -4.58 15.46 -5.74
CA ALA A 60 -4.72 14.35 -6.67
C ALA A 60 -3.75 13.20 -6.34
N ILE A 61 -2.48 13.49 -6.05
CA ILE A 61 -1.50 12.49 -5.60
C ILE A 61 -1.99 11.77 -4.34
N ARG A 62 -2.49 12.52 -3.34
CA ARG A 62 -3.03 11.95 -2.10
C ARG A 62 -4.24 11.06 -2.34
N GLU A 63 -5.17 11.50 -3.20
CA GLU A 63 -6.35 10.72 -3.55
C GLU A 63 -5.98 9.43 -4.27
N THR A 64 -5.10 9.52 -5.27
CA THR A 64 -4.57 8.37 -6.02
C THR A 64 -3.89 7.37 -5.11
N VAL A 65 -3.01 7.83 -4.22
CA VAL A 65 -2.34 6.99 -3.23
C VAL A 65 -3.32 6.28 -2.30
N ASN A 66 -4.33 7.00 -1.80
CA ASN A 66 -5.33 6.44 -0.89
C ASN A 66 -6.16 5.31 -1.53
N LYS A 67 -6.47 5.42 -2.83
CA LYS A 67 -7.18 4.41 -3.60
C LYS A 67 -6.24 3.38 -4.22
N GLY A 68 -4.95 3.72 -4.31
CA GLY A 68 -3.94 3.08 -5.14
C GLY A 68 -3.41 1.75 -4.63
N ARG A 69 -3.85 1.32 -3.45
CA ARG A 69 -3.33 0.13 -2.78
C ARG A 69 -3.58 -1.16 -3.56
N MET A 70 -4.70 -1.26 -4.31
CA MET A 70 -5.10 -2.48 -5.01
C MET A 70 -4.76 -2.48 -6.51
N ASN A 71 -4.63 -1.30 -7.13
CA ASN A 71 -4.33 -1.15 -8.56
C ASN A 71 -2.84 -0.87 -8.84
N GLY A 72 -2.04 -0.72 -7.79
CA GLY A 72 -0.59 -0.49 -7.84
C GLY A 72 -0.17 0.98 -7.89
N ASP A 73 -1.11 1.92 -7.93
CA ASP A 73 -0.78 3.34 -8.06
C ASP A 73 -0.07 3.90 -6.82
N LEU A 74 -0.38 3.37 -5.64
CA LEU A 74 0.36 3.66 -4.41
C LEU A 74 1.86 3.41 -4.61
N GLU A 75 2.21 2.26 -5.18
CA GLU A 75 3.60 1.85 -5.36
C GLU A 75 4.27 2.64 -6.47
N ARG A 76 3.60 2.81 -7.61
CA ARG A 76 4.15 3.56 -8.75
C ARG A 76 4.48 5.00 -8.35
N VAL A 77 3.54 5.69 -7.70
CA VAL A 77 3.75 7.06 -7.22
C VAL A 77 4.87 7.11 -6.17
N SER A 78 4.87 6.18 -5.22
CA SER A 78 5.91 6.15 -4.18
C SER A 78 7.31 5.90 -4.75
N LEU A 79 7.41 5.03 -5.76
CA LEU A 79 8.67 4.72 -6.43
C LEU A 79 9.23 5.96 -7.12
N ILE A 80 8.44 6.59 -7.98
CA ILE A 80 8.89 7.77 -8.74
C ILE A 80 9.26 8.90 -7.77
N LEU A 81 8.41 9.21 -6.78
CA LEU A 81 8.69 10.28 -5.81
C LEU A 81 9.96 10.05 -4.97
N THR A 82 10.43 8.81 -4.84
CA THR A 82 11.60 8.49 -4.01
C THR A 82 12.80 7.96 -4.79
N GLU A 83 12.77 8.05 -6.12
CA GLU A 83 13.78 7.49 -7.00
C GLU A 83 15.18 8.05 -6.71
N SER A 84 15.31 9.37 -6.56
CA SER A 84 16.60 9.99 -6.19
C SER A 84 17.16 9.46 -4.86
N CYS A 85 16.29 9.21 -3.86
CA CYS A 85 16.70 8.63 -2.58
C CYS A 85 17.13 7.16 -2.73
N LEU A 86 16.47 6.41 -3.62
CA LEU A 86 16.83 5.01 -3.90
C LEU A 86 18.17 4.93 -4.65
N ASN A 87 18.39 5.79 -5.64
CA ASN A 87 19.63 5.83 -6.42
C ASN A 87 20.83 6.15 -5.52
N GLU A 88 20.70 7.12 -4.60
CA GLU A 88 21.74 7.39 -3.60
C GLU A 88 22.05 6.16 -2.73
N CYS A 89 21.02 5.44 -2.26
CA CYS A 89 21.20 4.20 -1.50
C CYS A 89 21.98 3.15 -2.31
N ILE A 90 21.62 2.96 -3.58
CA ILE A 90 22.28 1.99 -4.48
C ILE A 90 23.74 2.39 -4.70
N GLU A 91 24.01 3.67 -4.97
CA GLU A 91 25.37 4.19 -5.16
C GLU A 91 26.24 3.97 -3.91
N LEU A 92 25.73 4.28 -2.72
CA LEU A 92 26.45 4.11 -1.45
C LEU A 92 26.66 2.63 -1.09
N LEU A 93 25.71 1.76 -1.40
CA LEU A 93 25.84 0.32 -1.19
C LEU A 93 26.83 -0.32 -2.18
N GLY A 94 26.99 0.26 -3.37
CA GLY A 94 27.91 -0.18 -4.40
C GLY A 94 27.72 -1.66 -4.74
N PRO A 95 28.76 -2.52 -4.66
CA PRO A 95 28.65 -3.95 -4.95
C PRO A 95 27.65 -4.71 -4.08
N ASN A 96 27.26 -4.17 -2.92
CA ASN A 96 26.31 -4.80 -2.01
C ASN A 96 24.86 -4.41 -2.32
N ALA A 97 24.58 -3.57 -3.33
CA ALA A 97 23.24 -3.03 -3.58
C ALA A 97 22.18 -4.12 -3.86
N ASP A 98 22.56 -5.22 -4.50
CA ASP A 98 21.64 -6.32 -4.84
C ASP A 98 21.26 -7.20 -3.63
N ASP A 99 22.17 -7.35 -2.65
CA ASP A 99 21.96 -8.14 -1.43
C ASP A 99 22.65 -7.49 -0.22
N PRO A 100 22.16 -6.33 0.24
CA PRO A 100 22.81 -5.60 1.32
C PRO A 100 22.51 -6.28 2.67
N SER A 101 23.56 -6.42 3.49
CA SER A 101 23.39 -6.85 4.88
C SER A 101 22.79 -5.73 5.74
N GLU A 102 22.32 -6.06 6.96
CA GLU A 102 21.88 -5.05 7.91
C GLU A 102 23.01 -4.07 8.29
N GLU A 103 24.25 -4.55 8.36
CA GLU A 103 25.42 -3.70 8.63
C GLU A 103 25.63 -2.67 7.51
N ASN A 104 25.56 -3.10 6.24
CA ASN A 104 25.67 -2.18 5.10
C ASN A 104 24.57 -1.11 5.12
N LEU A 105 23.32 -1.51 5.39
CA LEU A 105 22.22 -0.56 5.53
C LEU A 105 22.47 0.39 6.71
N ARG A 106 22.96 -0.11 7.84
CA ARG A 106 23.22 0.74 9.01
C ARG A 106 24.34 1.75 8.80
N GLU A 107 25.32 1.41 7.98
CA GLU A 107 26.42 2.29 7.60
C GLU A 107 25.96 3.44 6.71
N ILE A 108 25.14 3.15 5.68
CA ILE A 108 24.78 4.13 4.65
C ILE A 108 23.54 4.97 5.00
N LEU A 109 22.55 4.39 5.71
CA LEU A 109 21.28 5.07 5.98
C LEU A 109 21.42 6.42 6.72
N PRO A 110 22.35 6.62 7.68
CA PRO A 110 22.55 7.94 8.29
C PRO A 110 22.85 9.05 7.27
N GLY A 111 23.69 8.77 6.26
CA GLY A 111 24.01 9.72 5.20
C GLY A 111 22.81 10.02 4.31
N VAL A 112 22.08 8.97 3.92
CA VAL A 112 20.85 9.09 3.12
C VAL A 112 19.78 9.90 3.86
N ILE A 113 19.58 9.62 5.14
CA ILE A 113 18.63 10.34 6.01
C ILE A 113 19.04 11.80 6.16
N ALA A 114 20.34 12.11 6.29
CA ALA A 114 20.81 13.48 6.37
C ALA A 114 20.50 14.29 5.11
N LYS A 115 20.56 13.65 3.93
CA LYS A 115 20.29 14.29 2.63
C LYS A 115 18.80 14.40 2.31
N HIS A 116 18.04 13.31 2.45
CA HIS A 116 16.64 13.24 1.99
C HIS A 116 15.62 13.48 3.11
N GLY A 117 16.02 13.28 4.37
CA GLY A 117 15.13 13.26 5.52
C GLY A 117 14.58 11.86 5.82
N LEU A 118 14.33 11.61 7.11
CA LEU A 118 13.90 10.30 7.59
C LEU A 118 12.56 9.84 6.98
N ASP A 119 11.61 10.75 6.82
CA ASP A 119 10.29 10.50 6.25
C ASP A 119 10.37 10.01 4.80
N VAL A 120 11.19 10.66 3.97
CA VAL A 120 11.45 10.25 2.58
C VAL A 120 12.16 8.91 2.54
N THR A 121 13.20 8.71 3.36
CA THR A 121 13.92 7.43 3.44
C THR A 121 13.01 6.28 3.88
N GLN A 122 12.07 6.53 4.80
CA GLN A 122 11.08 5.54 5.22
C GLN A 122 10.12 5.15 4.10
N VAL A 123 9.65 6.11 3.30
CA VAL A 123 8.82 5.82 2.10
C VAL A 123 9.63 5.00 1.11
N MET A 124 10.86 5.42 0.79
CA MET A 124 11.75 4.72 -0.12
C MET A 124 11.97 3.26 0.30
N LEU A 125 12.36 3.03 1.56
CA LEU A 125 12.58 1.70 2.12
C LEU A 125 11.30 0.85 2.10
N ALA A 126 10.14 1.45 2.39
CA ALA A 126 8.86 0.74 2.31
C ALA A 126 8.50 0.38 0.86
N THR A 127 8.84 1.21 -0.12
CA THR A 127 8.70 0.92 -1.55
C THR A 127 9.58 -0.27 -1.96
N VAL A 128 10.82 -0.32 -1.51
CA VAL A 128 11.73 -1.47 -1.73
C VAL A 128 11.13 -2.76 -1.17
N VAL A 129 10.52 -2.72 0.01
CA VAL A 129 9.82 -3.87 0.60
C VAL A 129 8.62 -4.30 -0.26
N THR A 130 7.88 -3.36 -0.84
CA THR A 130 6.80 -3.71 -1.78
C THR A 130 7.32 -4.35 -3.06
N GLY A 131 8.50 -3.94 -3.53
CA GLY A 131 9.19 -4.56 -4.67
C GLY A 131 9.79 -5.95 -4.39
N GLU A 132 9.64 -6.48 -3.17
CA GLU A 132 10.13 -7.80 -2.77
C GLU A 132 11.65 -8.00 -2.94
N ALA A 133 12.44 -6.92 -2.79
CA ALA A 133 13.90 -7.01 -2.80
C ALA A 133 14.42 -8.02 -1.76
N ILE A 134 15.62 -8.58 -1.98
CA ILE A 134 16.21 -9.60 -1.09
C ILE A 134 16.32 -9.07 0.35
N ALA A 135 16.65 -7.79 0.52
CA ALA A 135 16.73 -7.11 1.82
C ALA A 135 15.37 -6.83 2.49
N SER A 136 14.23 -7.11 1.85
CA SER A 136 12.88 -6.82 2.37
C SER A 136 12.63 -7.29 3.80
N PRO A 137 13.09 -8.48 4.25
CA PRO A 137 12.93 -8.90 5.64
C PRO A 137 13.72 -8.01 6.63
N ILE A 138 14.94 -7.62 6.26
CA ILE A 138 15.80 -6.75 7.06
C ILE A 138 15.17 -5.35 7.16
N ILE A 139 14.77 -4.80 6.01
CA ILE A 139 14.13 -3.48 5.94
C ILE A 139 12.80 -3.47 6.70
N THR A 140 11.99 -4.52 6.57
CA THR A 140 10.73 -4.66 7.33
C THR A 140 10.98 -4.64 8.83
N ARG A 141 12.04 -5.30 9.31
CA ARG A 141 12.41 -5.30 10.74
C ARG A 141 12.80 -3.89 11.18
N ILE A 142 13.65 -3.21 10.41
CA ILE A 142 14.07 -1.82 10.67
C ILE A 142 12.84 -0.91 10.78
N LEU A 143 11.99 -0.89 9.76
CA LEU A 143 10.83 0.01 9.68
C LEU A 143 9.74 -0.28 10.72
N LYS A 144 9.77 -1.45 11.39
CA LYS A 144 8.79 -1.82 12.43
C LYS A 144 9.33 -1.72 13.85
N HIS A 145 10.63 -1.92 14.06
CA HIS A 145 11.19 -2.16 15.39
C HIS A 145 12.40 -1.29 15.74
N ASP A 146 13.06 -0.68 14.76
CA ASP A 146 14.24 0.15 15.04
C ASP A 146 13.80 1.51 15.60
N GLU A 147 14.18 1.85 16.82
CA GLU A 147 13.73 3.09 17.47
C GLU A 147 14.17 4.36 16.74
N ALA A 148 15.28 4.31 15.99
CA ALA A 148 15.77 5.47 15.23
C ALA A 148 15.03 5.61 13.89
N TRP A 149 14.65 4.50 13.24
CA TRP A 149 14.19 4.52 11.85
C TRP A 149 12.77 3.96 11.62
N LYS A 150 12.10 3.46 12.65
CA LYS A 150 10.75 2.90 12.52
C LYS A 150 9.77 3.92 11.97
N VAL A 151 8.86 3.45 11.12
CA VAL A 151 7.70 4.23 10.70
C VAL A 151 6.77 4.35 11.92
N PRO A 152 6.46 5.57 12.39
CA PRO A 152 5.53 5.77 13.49
C PRO A 152 4.21 5.00 13.26
N PRO A 153 3.59 4.46 14.32
CA PRO A 153 2.27 3.86 14.19
C PRO A 153 1.28 4.90 13.67
N ALA A 154 0.32 4.49 12.85
CA ALA A 154 -0.76 5.37 12.47
C ALA A 154 -1.49 5.82 13.74
N PRO A 155 -1.85 7.12 13.87
CA PRO A 155 -2.62 7.57 15.02
C PRO A 155 -3.87 6.72 15.14
N THR A 156 -4.13 6.19 16.32
CA THR A 156 -5.36 5.46 16.60
C THR A 156 -6.50 6.45 16.45
N LEU A 157 -7.23 6.36 15.33
CA LEU A 157 -8.48 7.10 15.18
C LEU A 157 -9.35 6.70 16.37
N THR A 158 -9.57 7.65 17.29
CA THR A 158 -10.54 7.48 18.35
C THR A 158 -11.88 7.46 17.62
N VAL A 159 -12.38 6.24 17.35
CA VAL A 159 -13.71 6.06 16.82
C VAL A 159 -14.64 6.56 17.93
N VAL A 160 -15.03 7.83 17.84
CA VAL A 160 -16.24 8.29 18.51
C VAL A 160 -17.32 7.33 18.01
N PRO A 161 -18.04 6.62 18.88
CA PRO A 161 -19.11 5.76 18.42
C PRO A 161 -20.08 6.63 17.65
N SER A 162 -20.09 6.52 16.31
CA SER A 162 -21.20 7.05 15.54
C SER A 162 -22.43 6.39 16.10
N ILE A 163 -23.35 7.21 16.59
CA ILE A 163 -24.72 6.79 16.89
C ILE A 163 -25.26 6.34 15.54
N VAL A 164 -25.16 5.04 15.27
CA VAL A 164 -25.77 4.41 14.11
C VAL A 164 -27.27 4.61 14.29
N ASP A 165 -27.87 5.41 13.41
CA ASP A 165 -29.31 5.54 13.33
C ASP A 165 -29.91 4.13 13.24
N SER A 166 -30.90 3.84 14.09
CA SER A 166 -31.55 2.53 14.25
C SER A 166 -32.20 1.97 12.97
N LYS A 167 -32.21 2.74 11.88
CA LYS A 167 -32.58 2.31 10.53
C LYS A 167 -31.54 1.38 9.89
N ASP A 168 -30.24 1.57 10.14
CA ASP A 168 -29.16 0.76 9.57
C ASP A 168 -29.14 -0.68 10.12
N ASP A 169 -29.62 -0.88 11.35
CA ASP A 169 -29.73 -2.21 11.96
C ASP A 169 -30.85 -3.05 11.35
N ALA A 170 -31.98 -2.42 11.02
CA ALA A 170 -33.09 -3.08 10.34
C ALA A 170 -32.70 -3.52 8.92
N GLU A 171 -32.00 -2.67 8.17
CA GLU A 171 -31.56 -2.98 6.82
C GLU A 171 -30.47 -4.08 6.79
N ARG A 172 -29.53 -4.04 7.74
CA ARG A 172 -28.52 -5.11 7.91
C ARG A 172 -29.12 -6.44 8.35
N ALA A 173 -30.18 -6.41 9.18
CA ALA A 173 -30.91 -7.62 9.57
C ALA A 173 -31.65 -8.24 8.36
N ALA A 174 -32.36 -7.43 7.57
CA ALA A 174 -33.04 -7.87 6.36
C ALA A 174 -32.06 -8.47 5.32
N LEU A 175 -30.88 -7.86 5.17
CA LEU A 175 -29.85 -8.36 4.25
C LEU A 175 -29.24 -9.70 4.72
N LYS A 176 -29.10 -9.90 6.03
CA LYS A 176 -28.65 -11.19 6.60
C LYS A 176 -29.71 -12.28 6.39
N GLU A 177 -30.99 -11.95 6.52
CA GLU A 177 -32.09 -12.88 6.31
C GLU A 177 -32.21 -13.29 4.83
N GLN A 178 -32.14 -12.33 3.90
CA GLN A 178 -32.07 -12.64 2.46
C GLN A 178 -30.88 -13.52 2.08
N ARG A 179 -29.72 -13.32 2.72
CA ARG A 179 -28.54 -14.17 2.48
C ARG A 179 -28.72 -15.59 3.04
N LYS A 180 -29.43 -15.75 4.17
CA LYS A 180 -29.76 -17.07 4.72
C LYS A 180 -30.75 -17.82 3.84
N THR A 181 -31.82 -17.16 3.39
CA THR A 181 -32.83 -17.79 2.52
C THR A 181 -32.24 -18.20 1.18
N ARG A 182 -31.40 -17.35 0.57
CA ARG A 182 -30.70 -17.68 -0.68
C ARG A 182 -29.75 -18.86 -0.51
N LYS A 183 -28.98 -18.91 0.58
CA LYS A 183 -28.08 -20.04 0.87
C LYS A 183 -28.83 -21.34 1.12
N ALA A 184 -29.97 -21.29 1.81
CA ALA A 184 -30.80 -22.47 2.06
C ALA A 184 -31.39 -23.03 0.76
N ALA A 185 -31.92 -22.17 -0.11
CA ALA A 185 -32.43 -22.55 -1.43
C ALA A 185 -31.34 -23.17 -2.33
N GLU A 186 -30.13 -22.61 -2.29
CA GLU A 186 -28.99 -23.11 -3.07
C GLU A 186 -28.50 -24.48 -2.56
N GLN A 187 -28.48 -24.69 -1.25
CA GLN A 187 -28.14 -25.99 -0.63
C GLN A 187 -29.18 -27.06 -0.95
N GLU A 188 -30.47 -26.73 -0.93
CA GLU A 188 -31.53 -27.67 -1.27
C GLU A 188 -31.51 -28.05 -2.76
N ALA A 189 -31.29 -27.09 -3.65
CA ALA A 189 -31.11 -27.34 -5.07
C ALA A 189 -29.88 -28.21 -5.36
N ALA A 190 -28.76 -27.97 -4.67
CA ALA A 190 -27.55 -28.79 -4.78
C ALA A 190 -27.78 -30.23 -4.27
N ARG A 191 -28.54 -30.39 -3.18
CA ARG A 191 -28.90 -31.71 -2.65
C ARG A 191 -29.79 -32.50 -3.62
N ARG A 192 -30.84 -31.86 -4.17
CA ARG A 192 -31.72 -32.48 -5.18
C ARG A 192 -30.96 -32.89 -6.44
N ARG A 193 -30.01 -32.07 -6.91
CA ARG A 193 -29.13 -32.41 -8.05
C ARG A 193 -28.23 -33.62 -7.75
N ARG A 194 -27.69 -33.73 -6.53
CA ARG A 194 -26.87 -34.89 -6.10
C ARG A 194 -27.70 -36.18 -6.01
N GLU A 195 -28.91 -36.10 -5.48
CA GLU A 195 -29.84 -37.24 -5.37
C GLU A 195 -30.29 -37.73 -6.77
N GLN A 196 -30.59 -36.80 -7.69
CA GLN A 196 -30.89 -37.13 -9.09
C GLN A 196 -29.70 -37.80 -9.80
N ALA A 197 -28.48 -37.27 -9.64
CA ALA A 197 -27.28 -37.83 -10.24
C ALA A 197 -26.91 -39.23 -9.68
N GLN A 198 -27.15 -39.48 -8.39
CA GLN A 198 -26.96 -40.81 -7.78
C GLN A 198 -28.01 -41.82 -8.25
N SER A 199 -29.26 -41.39 -8.43
CA SER A 199 -30.33 -42.25 -8.95
C SER A 199 -30.12 -42.65 -10.42
N ALA A 200 -29.58 -41.74 -11.24
CA ALA A 200 -29.21 -42.01 -12.63
C ALA A 200 -28.03 -43.00 -12.73
N ARG A 201 -27.04 -42.89 -11.84
CA ARG A 201 -25.89 -43.82 -11.76
C ARG A 201 -26.21 -45.23 -11.27
N ARG A 202 -27.36 -45.43 -10.60
CA ARG A 202 -27.82 -46.76 -10.14
C ARG A 202 -28.70 -47.48 -11.16
N LYS A 203 -29.09 -46.82 -12.24
CA LYS A 203 -29.99 -47.35 -13.29
C LYS A 203 -29.30 -47.56 -14.65
N GLY A 204 -27.99 -47.29 -14.75
CA GLY A 204 -27.14 -47.70 -15.87
C GLY A 204 -26.13 -48.72 -15.38
#